data_AF-A0A354M2Z7-F1
#
_entry.id   AF-A0A354M2Z7-F1
#
_cell.length_a   1.000
_cell.length_b   1.000
_cell.length_c   1.000
_cell.angle_alpha   90.00
_cell.angle_beta   90.00
_cell.angle_gamma   90.00
#
_symmetry.space_group_name_H-M   'P 1'
#
loop_
_entity.id
_entity.type
_entity.pdbx_description
1 polymer ?
#
loop_
_entity_poly.entity_id
_entity_poly.type
_entity_poly.pdbx_seq_one_letter_code
_entity_poly.pdbx_strand_id
1 'polypeptide(L)' 'MNTEILGSVLQIVILLVFSYPLGKHIAKVYKGEKSRWDFFTPVENFIYKLVGVDPKEEMNWKQF' A
#
# COMPACT_ATOMS: atom_id res chain seq x y z
N MET A 1 18.77 -8.97 -31.72
CA MET A 1 18.43 -7.53 -31.69
C MET A 1 16.94 -7.29 -31.53
N ASN A 2 16.06 -7.72 -32.45
CA ASN A 2 14.60 -7.50 -32.29
C ASN A 2 14.01 -8.15 -31.04
N THR A 3 14.46 -9.36 -30.68
CA THR A 3 14.00 -10.08 -29.48
C THR A 3 14.41 -9.42 -28.17
N GLU A 4 15.57 -8.74 -28.13
CA GLU A 4 16.05 -8.03 -26.93
C GLU A 4 15.29 -6.72 -26.71
N ILE A 5 14.97 -6.02 -27.79
CA ILE A 5 14.12 -4.82 -27.75
C ILE A 5 12.70 -5.21 -27.31
N LEU A 6 12.17 -6.32 -27.85
CA LEU A 6 10.85 -6.83 -27.49
C LEU A 6 10.79 -7.30 -26.03
N GLY A 7 11.84 -7.96 -25.53
CA GLY A 7 11.98 -8.34 -24.12
C GLY A 7 12.02 -7.12 -23.18
N SER A 8 12.79 -6.09 -23.52
CA SER A 8 12.89 -4.86 -22.73
C SER A 8 11.55 -4.11 -22.67
N VAL A 9 10.86 -3.99 -23.80
CA VAL A 9 9.53 -3.35 -23.86
C VAL A 9 8.50 -4.15 -23.06
N LEU A 10 8.50 -5.47 -23.18
CA LEU A 10 7.60 -6.34 -22.43
C LEU A 10 7.81 -6.19 -20.92
N GLN A 11 9.06 -6.12 -20.45
CA GLN A 11 9.38 -5.90 -19.04
C GLN A 11 8.79 -4.58 -18.53
N ILE A 12 8.95 -3.48 -19.27
CA ILE A 12 8.40 -2.17 -18.91
C ILE A 12 6.87 -2.23 -18.84
N VAL A 13 6.22 -2.87 -19.82
CA VAL A 13 4.76 -3.01 -19.85
C VAL A 13 4.27 -3.79 -18.63
N ILE A 14 4.92 -4.91 -18.30
CA ILE A 14 4.59 -5.70 -17.11
C ILE A 14 4.74 -4.84 -15.84
N LEU A 15 5.84 -4.09 -15.74
CA LEU A 15 6.10 -3.20 -14.60
C LEU A 15 4.99 -2.15 -14.43
N LEU A 16 4.55 -1.53 -15.52
CA LEU A 16 3.45 -0.56 -15.50
C LEU A 16 2.12 -1.22 -15.12
N VAL A 17 1.85 -2.41 -15.65
CA VAL A 17 0.64 -3.18 -15.33
C VAL A 17 0.60 -3.57 -13.86
N PHE A 18 1.73 -3.91 -13.23
CA PHE A 18 1.79 -4.18 -11.79
C PHE A 18 1.79 -2.91 -10.93
N SER A 19 2.40 -1.83 -11.41
CA SER A 19 2.43 -0.55 -10.71
C SER A 19 1.03 0.05 -10.55
N TYR A 20 0.16 -0.10 -11.55
CA TYR A 20 -1.21 0.43 -11.48
C TYR A 20 -2.07 -0.12 -10.31
N PRO A 21 -2.24 -1.45 -10.12
CA PRO A 21 -2.99 -2.00 -9.00
C PRO A 21 -2.29 -1.76 -7.66
N LEU A 22 -0.96 -1.77 -7.62
CA LEU A 22 -0.19 -1.46 -6.40
C LEU A 22 -0.38 0.00 -5.97
N GLY A 23 -0.23 0.95 -6.88
CA GLY A 23 -0.47 2.37 -6.63
C GLY A 23 -1.91 2.64 -6.19
N LYS A 24 -2.89 1.99 -6.84
CA LYS A 24 -4.29 2.05 -6.44
C LYS A 24 -4.52 1.48 -5.03
N HIS A 25 -3.78 0.45 -4.65
CA HIS A 25 -3.87 -0.13 -3.31
C HIS A 25 -3.27 0.80 -2.25
N ILE A 26 -2.06 1.35 -2.49
CA ILE A 26 -1.40 2.32 -1.60
C ILE A 26 -2.28 3.56 -1.44
N ALA A 27 -2.83 4.10 -2.52
CA ALA A 27 -3.72 5.26 -2.46
C ALA A 27 -4.98 5.02 -1.62
N LYS A 28 -5.52 3.79 -1.63
CA LYS A 28 -6.66 3.41 -0.77
C LYS A 28 -6.26 3.34 0.70
N VAL A 29 -5.08 2.79 1.01
CA VAL A 29 -4.53 2.73 2.37
C VAL A 29 -4.28 4.13 2.91
N TYR A 30 -3.62 4.99 2.15
CA TYR A 30 -3.35 6.39 2.55
C TYR A 30 -4.62 7.23 2.73
N LYS A 31 -5.68 6.94 1.99
CA LYS A 31 -6.99 7.61 2.17
C LYS A 31 -7.78 7.10 3.37
N GLY A 32 -7.34 6.05 4.05
CA GLY A 32 -8.11 5.41 5.11
C GLY A 32 -9.44 4.81 4.63
N GLU A 33 -9.59 4.57 3.33
CA GLU A 33 -10.78 3.92 2.77
C GLU A 33 -10.70 2.41 3.01
N LYS A 34 -11.81 1.81 3.46
CA LYS A 34 -11.93 0.37 3.75
C LYS A 34 -11.29 -0.47 2.64
N SER A 35 -10.16 -1.07 2.95
CA SER A 35 -9.39 -1.90 2.02
C SER A 35 -9.85 -3.34 2.16
N ARG A 36 -9.63 -4.19 1.15
CA ARG A 36 -9.84 -5.65 1.32
C ARG A 36 -8.97 -6.24 2.44
N TRP A 37 -7.97 -5.50 2.89
CA TRP A 37 -7.09 -5.80 4.01
C TRP A 37 -7.65 -5.36 5.38
N ASP A 38 -8.84 -4.74 5.43
CA ASP A 38 -9.56 -4.46 6.68
C ASP A 38 -9.87 -5.73 7.50
N PHE A 39 -9.66 -6.92 6.91
CA PHE A 39 -9.66 -8.18 7.65
C PHE A 39 -8.55 -8.25 8.71
N PHE A 40 -7.43 -7.54 8.53
CA PHE A 40 -6.34 -7.46 9.51
C PHE A 40 -6.53 -6.35 10.54
N THR A 41 -7.50 -5.45 10.36
CA THR A 41 -7.86 -4.41 11.33
C THR A 41 -8.08 -4.93 12.76
N PRO A 42 -8.72 -6.11 13.03
CA PRO A 42 -8.78 -6.66 14.38
C PRO A 42 -7.40 -7.04 14.95
N VAL A 43 -6.45 -7.47 14.13
CA VAL A 43 -5.07 -7.79 14.54
C VAL A 43 -4.28 -6.52 14.82
N GLU A 44 -4.41 -5.52 13.95
CA GLU A 44 -3.80 -4.19 14.16
C GLU A 44 -4.32 -3.57 15.45
N ASN A 45 -5.64 -3.57 15.67
CA ASN A 45 -6.23 -3.09 16.92
C ASN A 45 -5.75 -3.88 18.15
N PHE A 46 -5.50 -5.19 18.01
CA PHE A 46 -4.94 -5.99 19.10
C PHE A 46 -3.48 -5.60 19.39
N ILE A 47 -2.67 -5.40 18.36
CA ILE A 47 -1.27 -4.94 18.50
C ILE A 47 -1.25 -3.52 19.07
N TYR A 48 -2.06 -2.59 18.55
CA TYR A 48 -2.20 -1.23 19.08
C TYR A 48 -2.61 -1.24 20.55
N LYS A 49 -3.54 -2.10 20.94
CA LYS A 49 -3.95 -2.27 22.34
C LYS A 49 -2.84 -2.88 23.22
N LEU A 50 -2.01 -3.77 22.67
CA LEU A 50 -0.86 -4.33 23.40
C LEU A 50 0.28 -3.33 23.57
N VAL A 51 0.53 -2.50 22.56
CA VAL A 51 1.58 -1.48 22.58
C VAL A 51 1.10 -0.19 23.28
N GLY A 52 -0.21 -0.03 23.50
CA GLY A 52 -0.80 1.14 24.15
C GLY A 52 -0.83 2.38 23.25
N VAL A 53 -0.78 2.19 21.93
CA VAL A 53 -0.83 3.27 20.93
C VAL A 53 -2.27 3.42 20.46
N ASP A 54 -2.81 4.64 20.48
CA ASP A 54 -4.12 4.93 19.91
C ASP A 54 -3.97 5.27 18.42
N PRO A 55 -4.41 4.40 17.49
CA PRO A 55 -4.35 4.68 16.06
C PRO A 55 -5.29 5.82 15.62
N LYS A 56 -6.17 6.31 16.52
CA LYS A 56 -7.01 7.49 16.28
C LYS A 56 -6.35 8.81 16.68
N GLU A 57 -5.19 8.77 17.31
CA GLU A 57 -4.45 9.99 17.63
C GLU A 57 -3.83 10.53 16.33
N GLU A 58 -4.43 11.57 15.76
CA GLU A 58 -3.86 12.26 14.60
C GLU A 58 -2.50 12.87 14.99
N MET A 59 -1.42 12.34 14.42
CA MET A 59 -0.09 12.89 14.60
C MET A 59 -0.01 14.28 13.95
N ASN A 60 0.19 15.31 14.78
CA ASN A 60 0.38 16.67 14.31
C ASN A 60 1.72 16.79 13.55
N TRP A 61 1.89 17.77 12.65
CA TRP A 61 3.11 17.94 11.82
C TRP A 61 4.44 18.07 12.61
N LYS A 62 4.38 18.29 13.93
CA LYS A 62 5.54 18.29 14.83
C LYS A 62 5.85 16.94 15.49
N GLN A 63 4.95 15.98 15.37
CA GLN A 63 5.06 14.63 15.92
C GLN A 63 5.37 13.57 14.85
N PHE A 64 5.27 13.93 13.57
CA PHE A 64 5.56 13.07 12.42
C PHE A 64 7.04 12.67 12.33
#